data_AF-A0A1F7D080-F1
#
_entry.id   AF-A0A1F7D080-F1
#
_cell.length_a   1.000
_cell.length_b   1.000
_cell.length_c   1.000
_cell.angle_alpha   90.00
_cell.angle_beta   90.00
_cell.angle_gamma   90.00
#
_symmetry.space_group_name_H-M   'P 1'
#
loop_
_entity.id
_entity.type
_entity.pdbx_description
1 polymer ?
#
loop_
_entity_poly.entity_id
_entity_poly.type
_entity_poly.pdbx_seq_one_letter_code
_entity_poly.pdbx_strand_id
1 'polypeptide(L)'
;MSKPRTSTARELFGVLGAHPRASALQREWNAYFAREGIDAFMGRYPASIKLLPGRLSEMFHFDRRAYIVGLRLQKAILPLLDALDASTAGEGRADVVVNRGGECMGYFLEDTSPDSVMALLR
;
A
#
# COMPACT_ATOMS: atom_id res chain seq x y z
N MET A 1 -13.05 16.91 1.20
CA MET A 1 -12.49 17.70 0.08
C MET A 1 -11.12 17.14 -0.26
N SER A 2 -10.95 16.61 -1.47
CA SER A 2 -9.63 16.24 -1.99
C SER A 2 -8.82 17.51 -2.22
N LYS A 3 -7.68 17.66 -1.55
CA LYS A 3 -6.73 18.71 -1.92
C LYS A 3 -6.26 18.42 -3.35
N PRO A 4 -6.35 19.37 -4.30
CA PRO A 4 -5.89 19.15 -5.67
C PRO A 4 -4.42 18.69 -5.68
N ARG A 5 -4.05 17.82 -6.64
CA ARG A 5 -2.63 17.54 -6.89
C ARG A 5 -1.99 18.84 -7.36
N THR A 6 -1.01 19.33 -6.62
CA THR A 6 -0.18 20.48 -6.98
C THR A 6 1.13 20.07 -7.66
N SER A 7 1.42 18.77 -7.71
CA SER A 7 2.68 18.20 -8.22
C SER A 7 2.40 16.91 -8.99
N THR A 8 3.04 16.76 -10.14
CA THR A 8 3.08 15.50 -10.90
C THR A 8 3.96 14.46 -10.21
N ALA A 9 4.90 14.89 -9.35
CA ALA A 9 5.81 14.03 -8.61
C ALA A 9 5.25 13.51 -7.28
N ARG A 10 4.03 13.92 -6.86
CA ARG A 10 3.44 13.46 -5.60
C ARG A 10 3.34 11.94 -5.56
N GLU A 11 3.99 11.33 -4.58
CA GLU A 11 3.94 9.90 -4.34
C GLU A 11 2.58 9.48 -3.76
N LEU A 12 2.08 8.32 -4.18
CA LEU A 12 0.79 7.81 -3.74
C LEU A 12 0.94 6.50 -2.98
N PHE A 13 0.31 6.46 -1.81
CA PHE A 13 0.20 5.29 -0.94
C PHE A 13 -1.27 4.96 -0.74
N GLY A 14 -1.60 3.73 -0.37
CA GLY A 14 -3.00 3.37 -0.17
C GLY A 14 -3.28 2.34 0.91
N VAL A 15 -4.48 2.40 1.46
CA VAL A 15 -5.11 1.27 2.14
C VAL A 15 -6.04 0.58 1.13
N LEU A 16 -5.74 -0.67 0.80
CA LEU A 16 -6.44 -1.44 -0.22
C LEU A 16 -7.53 -2.31 0.40
N GLY A 17 -8.80 -2.06 0.05
CA GLY A 17 -9.93 -2.80 0.58
C GLY A 17 -10.37 -2.35 1.98
N ALA A 18 -11.21 -3.18 2.60
CA ALA A 18 -11.74 -2.92 3.94
C ALA A 18 -10.66 -3.21 5.00
N HIS A 19 -10.27 -2.18 5.76
CA HIS A 19 -9.34 -2.29 6.88
C HIS A 19 -9.96 -1.61 8.13
N PRO A 20 -10.00 -2.26 9.31
CA PRO A 20 -10.63 -1.69 10.50
C PRO A 20 -10.04 -0.33 10.91
N ARG A 21 -8.74 -0.15 10.68
CA ARG A 21 -8.01 1.09 10.97
C ARG A 21 -7.85 2.02 9.76
N ALA A 22 -8.57 1.83 8.65
CA ALA A 22 -8.31 2.56 7.40
C ALA A 22 -8.26 4.09 7.59
N SER A 23 -9.20 4.67 8.34
CA SER A 23 -9.23 6.11 8.63
C SER A 23 -8.06 6.55 9.51
N ALA A 24 -7.69 5.73 10.49
CA ALA A 24 -6.57 6.02 11.39
C ALA A 24 -5.23 5.94 10.65
N LEU A 25 -5.01 4.88 9.88
CA LEU A 25 -3.83 4.71 9.01
C LEU A 25 -3.69 5.88 8.04
N GLN A 26 -4.78 6.26 7.35
CA GLN A 26 -4.76 7.41 6.45
C GLN A 26 -4.32 8.71 7.17
N ARG A 27 -4.81 8.95 8.39
CA ARG A 27 -4.44 10.13 9.17
C ARG A 27 -2.98 10.06 9.64
N GLU A 28 -2.57 8.93 10.21
CA GLU A 28 -1.21 8.68 10.71
C GLU A 28 -0.17 8.89 9.61
N TRP A 29 -0.38 8.29 8.44
CA TRP A 29 0.52 8.41 7.30
C TRP A 29 0.57 9.81 6.69
N ASN A 30 -0.57 10.48 6.54
CA ASN A 30 -0.56 11.85 6.01
C ASN A 30 0.08 12.84 7.00
N ALA A 31 -0.05 12.60 8.32
CA ALA A 31 0.68 13.37 9.33
C ALA A 31 2.18 13.10 9.27
N TYR A 32 2.59 11.84 9.07
CA TYR A 32 3.98 11.46 8.85
C TYR A 32 4.57 12.21 7.63
N PHE A 33 3.92 12.14 6.47
CA PHE A 33 4.41 12.84 5.26
C PHE A 33 4.56 14.34 5.49
N ALA A 34 3.60 14.98 6.15
CA ALA A 34 3.67 16.40 6.48
C ALA A 34 4.84 16.74 7.42
N ARG A 35 5.11 15.88 8.41
CA ARG A 35 6.20 16.07 9.38
C ARG A 35 7.58 15.91 8.74
N GLU A 36 7.73 14.90 7.88
CA GLU A 36 8.99 14.60 7.19
C GLU A 36 9.21 15.46 5.92
N GLY A 37 8.25 16.33 5.57
CA GLY A 37 8.34 17.18 4.37
C GLY A 37 8.24 16.41 3.05
N ILE A 38 7.63 15.22 3.05
CA ILE A 38 7.48 14.34 1.89
C ILE A 38 6.20 14.75 1.13
N ASP A 39 6.31 15.04 -0.17
CA ASP A 39 5.14 15.27 -1.04
C ASP A 39 4.48 13.92 -1.41
N ALA A 40 3.77 13.35 -0.44
CA ALA A 40 3.07 12.08 -0.58
C ALA A 40 1.65 12.14 -0.02
N PHE A 41 0.83 11.17 -0.41
CA PHE A 41 -0.52 11.03 0.13
C PHE A 41 -0.92 9.58 0.32
N MET A 42 -1.46 9.28 1.50
CA MET A 42 -2.11 8.01 1.81
C MET A 42 -3.61 8.13 1.53
N GLY A 43 -4.09 7.33 0.56
CA GLY A 43 -5.50 7.22 0.19
C GLY A 43 -6.16 5.95 0.72
N ARG A 44 -7.48 5.86 0.58
CA ARG A 44 -8.24 4.63 0.80
C ARG A 44 -8.83 4.18 -0.53
N TYR A 45 -8.62 2.91 -0.87
CA TYR A 45 -9.02 2.34 -2.15
C TYR A 45 -9.91 1.13 -1.90
N PRO A 46 -11.25 1.31 -1.86
CA PRO A 46 -12.17 0.21 -1.72
C PRO A 46 -11.92 -0.85 -2.80
N ALA A 47 -11.83 -2.10 -2.35
CA ALA A 47 -11.54 -3.24 -3.20
C ALA A 47 -12.18 -4.50 -2.59
N SER A 48 -12.71 -5.34 -3.47
CA SER A 48 -13.05 -6.73 -3.20
C SER A 48 -12.04 -7.62 -3.93
N ILE A 49 -12.07 -8.92 -3.68
CA ILE A 49 -11.18 -9.90 -4.35
C ILE A 49 -11.25 -9.76 -5.88
N LYS A 50 -12.46 -9.58 -6.44
CA LYS A 50 -12.66 -9.44 -7.88
C LYS A 50 -12.02 -8.19 -8.48
N LEU A 51 -11.79 -7.16 -7.66
CA LEU A 51 -11.19 -5.89 -8.09
C LEU A 51 -9.67 -5.86 -7.90
N LEU A 52 -9.07 -6.87 -7.25
CA LEU A 52 -7.63 -6.89 -6.98
C LEU A 52 -6.77 -6.75 -8.24
N PRO A 53 -7.02 -7.47 -9.36
CA PRO A 53 -6.21 -7.30 -10.56
C PRO A 53 -6.21 -5.86 -11.08
N GLY A 54 -7.39 -5.23 -11.15
CA GLY A 54 -7.50 -3.84 -11.58
C GLY A 54 -6.78 -2.86 -10.63
N ARG A 55 -6.84 -3.10 -9.31
CA ARG A 55 -6.14 -2.27 -8.32
C ARG A 55 -4.62 -2.41 -8.38
N LEU A 56 -4.11 -3.60 -8.65
CA LEU A 56 -2.69 -3.82 -8.89
C LEU A 56 -2.25 -3.19 -10.22
N SER A 57 -3.07 -3.28 -11.28
CA SER A 57 -2.80 -2.53 -12.52
C SER A 57 -2.78 -1.01 -12.32
N GLU A 58 -3.67 -0.47 -11.49
CA GLU A 58 -3.66 0.94 -11.12
C GLU A 58 -2.36 1.32 -10.39
N MET A 59 -1.80 0.41 -9.56
CA MET A 59 -0.54 0.63 -8.84
C MET A 59 0.57 1.06 -9.79
N PHE A 60 0.69 0.39 -10.94
CA PHE A 60 1.61 0.75 -12.00
C PHE A 60 1.23 2.04 -12.71
N HIS A 61 -0.03 2.18 -13.14
CA HIS A 61 -0.47 3.32 -13.96
C HIS A 61 -0.33 4.67 -13.26
N PHE A 62 -0.45 4.70 -11.94
CA PHE A 62 -0.35 5.94 -11.16
C PHE A 62 0.87 5.97 -10.25
N ASP A 63 1.83 5.08 -10.47
CA ASP A 63 3.06 4.93 -9.68
C ASP A 63 2.80 4.97 -8.17
N ARG A 64 1.85 4.15 -7.70
CA ARG A 64 1.63 3.99 -6.26
C ARG A 64 2.78 3.19 -5.68
N ARG A 65 3.35 3.73 -4.60
CA ARG A 65 4.55 3.20 -3.95
C ARG A 65 4.24 1.99 -3.08
N ALA A 66 3.16 2.03 -2.31
CA ALA A 66 2.75 0.90 -1.49
C ALA A 66 1.25 0.86 -1.17
N TYR A 67 0.77 -0.35 -0.88
CA TYR A 67 -0.53 -0.63 -0.30
C TYR A 67 -0.41 -1.33 1.06
N ILE A 68 -1.17 -0.85 2.05
CA ILE A 68 -1.55 -1.64 3.23
C ILE A 68 -2.84 -2.40 2.88
N VAL A 69 -2.78 -3.73 2.98
CA VAL A 69 -3.81 -4.63 2.46
C VAL A 69 -4.87 -4.92 3.53
N GLY A 70 -6.14 -4.70 3.17
CA GLY A 70 -7.29 -5.01 4.00
C GLY A 70 -7.37 -6.50 4.33
N LEU A 71 -7.84 -6.82 5.54
CA LEU A 71 -7.66 -8.16 6.12
C LEU A 71 -8.16 -9.31 5.25
N ARG A 72 -9.28 -9.12 4.56
CA ARG A 72 -9.90 -10.13 3.68
C ARG A 72 -9.17 -10.36 2.37
N LEU A 73 -8.27 -9.46 1.98
CA LEU A 73 -7.55 -9.50 0.71
C LEU A 73 -6.15 -10.10 0.83
N GLN A 74 -5.58 -10.13 2.04
CA GLN A 74 -4.17 -10.49 2.28
C GLN A 74 -3.76 -11.87 1.76
N LYS A 75 -4.67 -12.85 1.75
CA LYS A 75 -4.42 -14.17 1.14
C LYS A 75 -4.67 -14.18 -0.36
N ALA A 76 -5.75 -13.52 -0.78
CA ALA A 76 -6.20 -13.52 -2.17
C ALA A 76 -5.30 -12.71 -3.10
N ILE A 77 -4.49 -11.81 -2.55
CA ILE A 77 -3.57 -10.97 -3.32
C ILE A 77 -2.30 -11.72 -3.75
N LEU A 78 -1.84 -12.72 -2.98
CA LEU A 78 -0.58 -13.43 -3.21
C LEU A 78 -0.38 -13.95 -4.64
N PRO A 79 -1.33 -14.66 -5.28
CA PRO A 79 -1.12 -15.19 -6.64
C PRO A 79 -1.09 -14.10 -7.73
N LEU A 80 -1.32 -12.84 -7.37
CA LEU A 80 -1.32 -11.69 -8.29
C LEU A 80 -0.05 -10.83 -8.17
N LEU A 81 0.86 -11.19 -7.27
CA LEU A 81 2.10 -10.47 -7.03
C LEU A 81 3.24 -11.10 -7.84
N ASP A 82 4.20 -10.26 -8.24
CA ASP A 82 5.34 -10.69 -9.04
C ASP A 82 6.37 -11.44 -8.17
N ALA A 83 6.52 -10.99 -6.92
CA ALA A 83 7.40 -11.61 -5.93
C ALA A 83 6.80 -11.56 -4.52
N LEU A 84 7.28 -12.49 -3.69
CA LEU A 84 6.89 -12.61 -2.29
C LEU A 84 8.15 -12.62 -1.43
N ASP A 85 8.15 -11.80 -0.38
CA ASP A 85 9.21 -11.81 0.62
C ASP A 85 9.12 -13.05 1.51
N ALA A 86 10.25 -13.46 2.10
CA ALA A 86 10.31 -14.60 3.01
C ALA A 86 9.36 -14.44 4.22
N SER A 87 9.07 -13.21 4.66
CA SER A 87 8.08 -12.91 5.71
C SER A 87 6.69 -13.50 5.41
N THR A 88 6.33 -13.63 4.13
CA THR A 88 5.02 -14.16 3.73
C THR A 88 4.94 -15.69 3.83
N ALA A 89 6.07 -16.41 3.79
CA ALA A 89 6.11 -17.86 3.70
C ALA A 89 5.58 -18.55 4.98
N GLY A 90 5.84 -17.98 6.15
CA GLY A 90 5.34 -18.50 7.43
C GLY A 90 3.86 -18.21 7.68
N GLU A 91 3.35 -17.12 7.10
CA GLU A 91 2.01 -16.59 7.42
C GLU A 91 0.96 -16.94 6.36
N GLY A 92 1.39 -17.21 5.12
CA GLY A 92 0.50 -17.51 4.00
C GLY A 92 -0.42 -16.35 3.63
N ARG A 93 0.05 -15.10 3.84
CA ARG A 93 -0.66 -13.85 3.56
C ARG A 93 0.33 -12.68 3.43
N ALA A 94 -0.09 -11.60 2.79
CA ALA A 94 0.65 -10.34 2.71
C ALA A 94 -0.23 -9.17 3.18
N ASP A 95 0.27 -8.39 4.14
CA ASP A 95 -0.40 -7.21 4.68
C ASP A 95 0.10 -5.91 4.06
N VAL A 96 1.22 -5.97 3.34
CA VAL A 96 1.81 -4.86 2.59
C VAL A 96 2.19 -5.32 1.18
N VAL A 97 1.95 -4.48 0.19
CA VAL A 97 2.47 -4.62 -1.17
C VAL A 97 3.25 -3.36 -1.53
N VAL A 98 4.44 -3.53 -2.09
CA VAL A 98 5.32 -2.43 -2.51
C VAL A 98 5.56 -2.52 -4.01
N ASN A 99 5.60 -1.37 -4.69
CA ASN A 99 5.98 -1.26 -6.09
C ASN A 99 7.46 -0.89 -6.16
N ARG A 100 8.30 -1.86 -6.53
CA ARG A 100 9.74 -1.64 -6.74
C ARG A 100 10.04 -1.59 -8.23
N GLY A 101 9.92 -0.41 -8.81
CA GLY A 101 10.28 -0.19 -10.22
C GLY A 101 9.45 -0.99 -11.22
N GLY A 102 8.18 -1.27 -10.90
CA GLY A 102 7.30 -2.09 -11.73
C GLY A 102 7.12 -3.53 -11.27
N GLU A 103 7.76 -3.92 -10.17
CA GLU A 103 7.55 -5.22 -9.52
C GLU A 103 6.68 -5.06 -8.27
N CYS A 104 5.50 -5.70 -8.25
CA CYS A 104 4.63 -5.78 -7.08
C CYS A 104 5.12 -6.87 -6.13
N MET A 105 5.79 -6.46 -5.06
CA MET A 105 6.35 -7.37 -4.05
C MET A 105 5.49 -7.40 -2.78
N GLY A 106 5.11 -8.60 -2.32
CA GLY A 106 4.30 -8.81 -1.12
C GLY A 106 5.14 -9.05 0.14
N TYR A 107 4.73 -8.44 1.25
CA TYR A 107 5.35 -8.56 2.56
C TYR A 107 4.31 -8.87 3.64
N PHE A 108 4.76 -9.47 4.73
CA PHE A 108 4.01 -9.53 5.97
C PHE A 108 4.80 -8.86 7.09
N LEU A 109 4.27 -7.79 7.66
CA LEU A 109 4.92 -7.03 8.73
C LEU A 109 4.23 -7.24 10.08
N GLU A 110 5.01 -7.16 11.17
CA GLU A 110 4.43 -7.12 12.53
C GLU A 110 3.70 -5.80 12.78
N ASP A 111 4.19 -4.71 12.18
CA ASP A 111 3.53 -3.41 12.17
C ASP A 111 3.58 -2.75 10.78
N THR A 112 2.52 -2.03 10.44
CA THR A 112 2.38 -1.27 9.19
C THR A 112 2.57 0.23 9.42
N SER A 113 3.45 0.58 10.37
CA SER A 113 3.80 1.97 10.61
C SER A 113 4.49 2.59 9.38
N PRO A 114 4.43 3.93 9.22
CA PRO A 114 5.12 4.57 8.11
C PRO A 114 6.61 4.21 8.04
N ASP A 115 7.32 4.19 9.17
CA ASP A 115 8.75 3.88 9.17
C ASP A 115 9.05 2.45 8.70
N SER A 116 8.28 1.46 9.16
CA SER A 116 8.44 0.05 8.76
C SER A 116 8.19 -0.15 7.26
N VAL A 117 7.14 0.45 6.71
CA VAL A 117 6.84 0.32 5.28
C VAL A 117 7.81 1.13 4.43
N MET A 118 8.20 2.32 4.86
CA MET A 118 9.19 3.15 4.13
C MET A 118 10.57 2.49 4.10
N ALA A 119 10.94 1.69 5.10
CA ALA A 119 12.18 0.90 5.07
C ALA A 119 12.20 -0.12 3.92
N LEU A 120 11.04 -0.60 3.46
CA LEU A 120 10.93 -1.50 2.30
C LEU A 120 11.10 -0.77 0.95
N LEU A 121 11.04 0.56 0.93
CA LEU A 121 11.11 1.37 -0.29
C LEU A 121 12.51 1.94 -0.57
N ARG A 122 13.46 1.70 0.34
CA ARG A 122 14.87 2.07 0.21
C ARG A 122 15.63 1.01 -0.59
#